data_AF-A0A7J4S4N6-F1
#
_entry.id   AF-A0A7J4S4N6-F1
#
_cell.length_a   1.000
_cell.length_b   1.000
_cell.length_c   1.000
_cell.angle_alpha   90.00
_cell.angle_beta   90.00
_cell.angle_gamma   90.00
#
_symmetry.space_group_name_H-M   'P 1'
#
loop_
_entity.id
_entity.type
_entity.pdbx_description
1 polymer ?
#
loop_
_entity_poly.entity_id
_entity_poly.type
_entity_poly.pdbx_seq_one_letter_code
_entity_poly.pdbx_strand_id
1 'polypeptide(L)' 'DYPCDRIRTFQSAAPYRAEMCRDARRLQEIGVSAWLREEDARWRCPGCGVRVPAGVDACPGCGSSLAGL' A
#
# COMPACT_ATOMS: atom_id res chain seq x y z
N ASP A 1 -7.33 -8.49 24.01
CA ASP A 1 -6.42 -9.10 23.02
C ASP A 1 -6.31 -8.28 21.75
N TYR A 2 -5.22 -8.47 20.99
CA TYR A 2 -5.00 -7.82 19.71
C TYR A 2 -5.52 -8.70 18.55
N PRO A 3 -6.19 -8.13 17.53
CA PRO A 3 -6.67 -6.74 17.49
C PRO A 3 -7.91 -6.57 18.39
N CYS A 4 -7.94 -5.46 19.14
CA CYS A 4 -9.08 -5.08 19.97
C CYS A 4 -10.21 -4.45 19.11
N ASP A 5 -11.39 -4.28 19.69
CA ASP A 5 -12.58 -3.78 18.96
C ASP A 5 -12.39 -2.39 18.36
N ARG A 6 -11.60 -1.53 19.00
CA ARG A 6 -11.24 -0.20 18.46
C ARG A 6 -10.50 -0.32 17.13
N ILE A 7 -9.59 -1.28 17.01
CA ILE A 7 -8.82 -1.53 15.78
C ILE A 7 -9.73 -2.15 14.71
N ARG A 8 -10.56 -3.13 15.10
CA ARG A 8 -11.51 -3.76 14.16
C ARG A 8 -12.48 -2.74 13.57
N THR A 9 -13.04 -1.87 14.42
CA THR A 9 -13.94 -0.78 14.00
C THR A 9 -13.23 0.22 13.09
N PHE A 10 -11.98 0.58 13.41
CA PHE A 10 -11.19 1.47 12.56
C PHE A 10 -10.95 0.85 11.17
N GLN A 11 -10.59 -0.43 11.11
CA GLN A 11 -10.34 -1.17 9.88
C GLN A 11 -11.58 -1.26 8.99
N SER A 12 -12.75 -1.55 9.58
CA SER A 12 -13.99 -1.72 8.81
C SER A 12 -14.58 -0.40 8.31
N ALA A 13 -14.12 0.75 8.80
CA ALA A 13 -14.69 2.05 8.46
C ALA A 13 -14.33 2.55 7.04
N ALA A 14 -13.24 2.05 6.44
CA ALA A 14 -12.90 2.31 5.03
C ALA A 14 -11.80 1.36 4.52
N PRO A 15 -11.75 1.02 3.21
CA PRO A 15 -10.74 0.15 2.63
C PRO A 15 -9.29 0.60 2.92
N TYR A 16 -8.99 1.88 2.74
CA TYR A 16 -7.65 2.44 3.01
C TYR A 16 -7.21 2.29 4.47
N ARG A 17 -8.15 2.18 5.43
CA ARG A 17 -7.81 1.98 6.85
C ARG A 17 -7.38 0.55 7.14
N ALA A 18 -7.99 -0.42 6.45
CA ALA A 18 -7.53 -1.80 6.50
C ALA A 18 -6.11 -1.92 5.92
N GLU A 19 -5.81 -1.19 4.85
CA GLU A 19 -4.47 -1.08 4.27
C GLU A 19 -3.44 -0.53 5.26
N MET A 20 -3.75 0.60 5.91
CA MET A 20 -2.87 1.17 6.95
C MET A 20 -2.52 0.15 8.05
N CYS A 21 -3.49 -0.67 8.48
CA CYS A 21 -3.23 -1.70 9.47
C CYS A 21 -2.39 -2.87 8.95
N ARG A 22 -2.57 -3.27 7.68
CA ARG A 22 -1.70 -4.25 7.02
C ARG A 22 -0.26 -3.72 6.98
N ASP A 23 -0.08 -2.48 6.58
CA ASP A 23 1.25 -1.86 6.45
C ASP A 23 1.93 -1.71 7.82
N ALA A 24 1.17 -1.33 8.85
CA ALA A 24 1.69 -1.26 10.22
C ALA A 24 2.18 -2.64 10.73
N ARG A 25 1.47 -3.72 10.42
CA ARG A 25 1.91 -5.09 10.77
C ARG A 25 3.17 -5.48 10.01
N ARG A 26 3.20 -5.23 8.70
CA ARG A 26 4.38 -5.51 7.87
C ARG A 26 5.59 -4.75 8.38
N LEU A 27 5.44 -3.46 8.67
CA LEU A 27 6.50 -2.62 9.24
C LEU A 27 7.01 -3.15 10.59
N GLN A 28 6.13 -3.68 11.44
CA GLN A 28 6.53 -4.33 12.69
C GLN A 28 7.34 -5.62 12.45
N GLU A 29 7.00 -6.39 11.43
CA GLU A 29 7.65 -7.67 11.10
C GLU A 29 9.06 -7.49 10.50
N ILE A 30 9.22 -6.57 9.56
CA ILE A 30 10.46 -6.45 8.76
C ILE A 30 11.28 -5.19 9.05
N GLY A 31 10.75 -4.28 9.88
CA GLY A 31 11.37 -3.00 10.17
C GLY A 31 11.23 -1.97 9.04
N VAL A 32 11.40 -0.70 9.41
CA VAL A 32 11.12 0.45 8.53
C VAL A 32 11.92 0.43 7.22
N SER A 33 13.21 0.07 7.27
CA SER A 33 14.06 0.14 6.07
C SER A 33 13.69 -0.90 5.02
N ALA A 34 13.26 -2.10 5.42
CA ALA A 34 12.81 -3.12 4.49
C ALA A 34 11.43 -2.77 3.92
N TRP A 35 10.51 -2.31 4.79
CA TRP A 35 9.18 -1.88 4.39
C TRP A 35 9.21 -0.73 3.38
N LEU A 36 10.06 0.29 3.59
CA LEU A 36 10.21 1.39 2.63
C LEU A 36 10.69 0.93 1.24
N ARG A 37 11.50 -0.14 1.16
CA ARG A 37 11.91 -0.71 -0.13
C ARG A 37 10.77 -1.47 -0.81
N GLU A 38 9.98 -2.22 -0.04
CA GLU A 38 8.80 -2.91 -0.57
C GLU A 38 7.77 -1.91 -1.10
N GLU A 39 7.50 -0.82 -0.37
CA GLU A 39 6.56 0.21 -0.82
C GLU A 39 7.08 1.02 -2.01
N ASP A 40 8.36 1.43 -2.05
CA ASP A 40 8.90 2.11 -3.24
C ASP A 40 8.85 1.21 -4.49
N ALA A 41 9.02 -0.11 -4.34
CA ALA A 41 8.84 -1.06 -5.44
C ALA A 41 7.36 -1.22 -5.84
N ARG A 42 6.45 -1.34 -4.86
CA ARG A 42 5.00 -1.45 -5.08
C ARG A 42 4.46 -0.24 -5.85
N TRP A 43 4.88 0.96 -5.49
CA TRP A 43 4.40 2.22 -6.07
C TRP A 43 5.14 2.64 -7.34
N ARG A 44 5.69 1.67 -8.09
CA ARG A 44 6.32 1.91 -9.39
C ARG A 44 5.58 1.20 -10.49
N CYS A 45 5.47 1.86 -11.64
CA CYS A 45 4.93 1.25 -12.84
C CYS A 45 5.83 0.06 -13.25
N PRO A 46 5.28 -1.16 -13.42
CA PRO A 46 6.08 -2.31 -13.84
C PRO A 46 6.58 -2.18 -15.29
N GLY A 47 5.96 -1.32 -16.10
CA GLY A 47 6.38 -1.06 -17.47
C GLY A 47 7.54 -0.09 -17.60
N CYS A 48 7.49 1.07 -16.93
CA CYS A 48 8.50 2.14 -17.11
C CYS A 48 9.24 2.55 -15.82
N GLY A 49 8.88 2.00 -14.65
CA GLY A 49 9.55 2.27 -13.38
C GLY A 49 9.26 3.62 -12.73
N VAL A 50 8.44 4.48 -13.35
CA VAL A 50 8.03 5.76 -12.76
C VAL A 50 7.21 5.53 -11.50
N ARG A 51 7.31 6.44 -10.53
CA ARG A 51 6.45 6.42 -9.34
C ARG A 51 5.01 6.70 -9.72
N VAL A 52 4.11 5.94 -9.13
CA VAL A 52 2.67 5.97 -9.39
C VAL A 52 1.94 6.51 -8.15
N PRO A 53 1.08 7.52 -8.30
CA PRO A 53 0.18 7.95 -7.22
C PRO A 53 -0.86 6.88 -6.88
N ALA A 54 -1.35 6.85 -5.64
CA ALA A 54 -2.45 5.98 -5.27
C ALA A 54 -3.74 6.33 -6.04
N GLY A 55 -4.48 5.30 -6.46
CA GLY A 55 -5.82 5.44 -7.06
C GLY A 55 -5.86 5.90 -8.52
N VAL A 56 -4.76 5.71 -9.28
CA VAL A 56 -4.76 5.95 -10.73
C VAL A 56 -4.86 4.61 -11.49
N ASP A 57 -5.69 4.58 -12.52
CA ASP A 57 -5.87 3.37 -13.35
C ASP A 57 -4.84 3.24 -14.48
N ALA A 58 -4.08 4.31 -14.76
CA ALA A 58 -3.08 4.35 -15.83
C ALA A 58 -1.81 5.06 -15.37
N CYS A 59 -0.67 4.57 -15.86
CA CYS A 59 0.64 5.12 -15.56
C CYS A 59 0.78 6.54 -16.14
N PRO A 60 1.13 7.56 -15.34
CA PRO A 60 1.30 8.93 -15.83
C PRO A 60 2.52 9.09 -16.76
N GLY A 61 3.47 8.15 -16.72
CA GLY A 61 4.67 8.19 -17.56
C GLY A 61 4.51 7.50 -18.92
N CYS A 62 3.89 6.31 -18.96
CA CYS A 62 3.82 5.49 -20.18
C CYS A 62 2.40 5.09 -20.61
N GLY A 63 1.37 5.46 -19.86
CA GLY A 63 -0.02 5.15 -20.19
C GLY A 63 -0.46 3.70 -20.00
N SER A 64 0.43 2.82 -19.53
CA SER A 64 0.09 1.41 -19.24
C SER A 64 -0.99 1.34 -18.16
N SER A 65 -1.95 0.42 -18.33
CA SER A 65 -2.95 0.12 -17.31
C SER A 65 -2.28 -0.36 -16.02
N LEU A 66 -2.77 0.13 -14.89
CA LEU A 66 -2.32 -0.20 -13.54
C LEU A 66 -3.40 -0.91 -12.74
N ALA A 67 -4.37 -1.53 -13.42
CA ALA A 67 -5.40 -2.33 -12.78
C ALA A 67 -4.75 -3.39 -11.86
N GLY A 68 -4.97 -3.26 -10.55
CA GLY A 68 -4.43 -4.15 -9.53
C GLY A 68 -3.14 -3.69 -8.83
N LEU A 69 -2.69 -2.46 -9.09
CA LEU A 69 -1.64 -1.78 -8.32
C LEU A 69 -2.22 -0.95 -7.16
#